data_AF-A0A662J1R6-F1
#
_entry.id   AF-A0A662J1R6-F1
#
_cell.length_a   1.000
_cell.length_b   1.000
_cell.length_c   1.000
_cell.angle_alpha   90.00
_cell.angle_beta   90.00
_cell.angle_gamma   90.00
#
_symmetry.space_group_name_H-M   'P 1'
#
loop_
_entity.id
_entity.type
_entity.pdbx_description
1 polymer ?
#
loop_
_entity_poly.entity_id
_entity_poly.type
_entity_poly.pdbx_seq_one_letter_code
_entity_poly.pdbx_strand_id
1 'polypeptide(L)' 'MVRGALRLKLLSEEGQVLSSTEADLVIHPGLEEPLITDATIDALGIRVESFFKGLWRHVDDPPRLVRSSAARPS' A
#
# COMPACT_ATOMS: atom_id res chain seq x y z
N MET A 1 6.19 12.55 14.77
CA MET A 1 6.45 11.17 14.34
C MET A 1 6.31 10.26 15.55
N VAL A 2 5.55 9.18 15.43
CA VAL A 2 5.42 8.14 16.46
C VAL A 2 5.94 6.84 15.85
N ARG A 3 6.96 6.23 16.46
CA ARG A 3 7.62 5.04 15.90
C ARG A 3 6.80 3.78 16.16
N GLY A 4 6.78 2.86 15.20
CA GLY A 4 6.09 1.57 15.31
C GLY A 4 4.61 1.68 15.68
N ALA A 5 3.99 2.82 15.32
CA ALA A 5 2.66 3.18 15.81
C ALA A 5 1.55 2.38 15.14
N LEU A 6 1.80 1.89 13.93
CA LEU A 6 0.79 1.25 13.10
C LEU A 6 1.29 -0.09 12.55
N ARG A 7 0.36 -1.03 12.43
CA ARG A 7 0.53 -2.22 11.59
C ARG A 7 -0.29 -2.05 10.33
N LEU A 8 0.38 -1.92 9.20
CA LEU A 8 -0.26 -1.83 7.88
C LEU A 8 -0.47 -3.25 7.34
N LYS A 9 -1.61 -3.45 6.67
CA LYS A 9 -1.94 -4.70 5.98
C LYS A 9 -2.33 -4.36 4.55
N LEU A 10 -1.68 -4.99 3.58
CA LEU A 10 -2.08 -4.93 2.19
C LEU A 10 -3.13 -6.01 1.94
N LEU A 11 -4.28 -5.62 1.37
CA LEU A 11 -5.39 -6.52 1.14
C LEU A 11 -5.54 -6.84 -0.35
N SER A 12 -5.99 -8.05 -0.67
CA SER A 12 -6.50 -8.43 -1.98
C SER A 12 -7.90 -7.86 -2.21
N GLU A 13 -8.41 -8.00 -3.43
CA GLU A 13 -9.77 -7.59 -3.79
C GLU A 13 -10.84 -8.38 -3.00
N GLU A 14 -10.52 -9.63 -2.65
CA GLU A 14 -11.35 -10.51 -1.82
C GLU A 14 -11.14 -10.27 -0.31
N GLY A 15 -10.35 -9.27 0.08
CA GLY A 15 -10.09 -8.92 1.48
C GLY A 15 -9.05 -9.79 2.19
N GLN A 16 -8.31 -10.64 1.46
CA GLN A 16 -7.24 -11.46 2.04
C GLN A 16 -6.00 -10.60 2.31
N VAL A 17 -5.31 -10.86 3.42
CA VAL A 17 -4.06 -10.16 3.73
C VAL A 17 -2.93 -10.75 2.88
N LEU A 18 -2.38 -9.94 1.98
CA LEU A 18 -1.24 -10.30 1.13
C LEU A 18 0.08 -10.16 1.90
N SER A 19 0.22 -9.07 2.65
CA SER A 19 1.42 -8.77 3.44
C SER A 19 1.09 -7.81 4.59
N SER A 20 2.00 -7.70 5.55
CA SER A 20 1.88 -6.74 6.64
C SER A 20 3.23 -6.24 7.11
N THR A 21 3.31 -4.97 7.49
CA THR A 21 4.52 -4.36 8.05
C THR A 21 4.18 -3.41 9.19
N GLU A 22 5.13 -3.19 10.09
CA GLU A 22 5.06 -2.09 11.06
C GLU A 22 5.53 -0.79 10.39
N ALA A 23 4.93 0.33 10.80
CA ALA A 23 5.22 1.63 10.23
C ALA A 23 5.21 2.74 11.30
N ASP A 24 6.09 3.72 11.08
CA ASP A 24 6.11 4.97 11.82
C ASP A 24 4.99 5.89 11.30
N LEU A 25 4.31 6.62 12.20
CA LEU A 25 3.24 7.54 11.85
C LEU A 25 3.71 9.00 11.95
N VAL A 26 3.51 9.76 10.88
CA VAL A 26 3.68 11.22 10.85
C VAL A 26 2.34 11.85 10.50
N ILE A 27 1.86 12.77 11.33
CA ILE A 27 0.63 13.52 11.10
C ILE A 27 1.00 14.89 10.58
N HIS A 28 0.52 15.23 9.38
CA HIS A 28 0.67 16.56 8.79
C HIS A 28 -0.73 17.15 8.54
N PRO A 29 -1.10 18.28 9.18
CA PRO A 29 -2.46 18.82 9.10
C PRO A 29 -2.96 19.17 7.70
N GLY A 30 -2.04 19.45 6.76
CA GLY A 30 -2.37 19.78 5.37
C GLY A 30 -2.46 18.59 4.41
N LEU A 31 -2.34 17.35 4.88
CA LEU A 31 -2.52 16.17 4.03
C LEU A 31 -3.94 15.63 4.19
N GLU A 32 -4.66 15.54 3.08
CA GLU A 32 -6.02 14.99 3.04
C GLU A 32 -6.05 13.48 2.76
N GLU A 33 -4.90 12.89 2.42
CA GLU A 33 -4.77 11.46 2.14
C GLU A 33 -3.49 10.88 2.73
N PRO A 34 -3.50 9.57 3.08
CA PRO A 34 -2.31 8.91 3.60
C PRO A 34 -1.23 8.81 2.51
N LEU A 35 -0.01 9.21 2.86
CA LEU A 35 1.18 8.97 2.05
C LEU A 35 1.98 7.83 2.67
N ILE A 36 2.50 6.95 1.83
CA ILE A 36 3.45 5.90 2.22
C ILE A 36 4.78 6.14 1.53
N THR A 37 5.86 5.69 2.15
CA THR A 37 7.22 5.82 1.60
C THR A 37 7.56 4.63 0.71
N ASP A 38 8.58 4.78 -0.16
CA ASP A 38 9.11 3.68 -0.97
C ASP A 38 9.54 2.48 -0.11
N ALA A 39 10.08 2.72 1.09
CA ALA A 39 10.43 1.66 2.03
C ALA A 39 9.19 0.88 2.50
N THR A 40 8.08 1.57 2.74
CA THR A 40 6.80 0.93 3.08
C THR A 40 6.24 0.14 1.90
N ILE A 41 6.37 0.66 0.67
CA ILE A 41 5.94 -0.01 -0.57
C ILE A 41 6.70 -1.32 -0.75
N ASP A 42 8.03 -1.29 -0.63
CA ASP A 42 8.87 -2.50 -0.79
C ASP A 42 8.63 -3.52 0.33
N ALA A 43 8.48 -3.07 1.58
CA ALA A 43 8.17 -3.96 2.71
C ALA A 43 6.80 -4.66 2.58
N LEU A 44 5.83 -4.00 1.92
CA LEU A 44 4.53 -4.60 1.58
C LEU A 44 4.59 -5.48 0.32
N GLY A 45 5.74 -5.60 -0.34
CA GLY A 45 5.89 -6.40 -1.55
C GLY A 45 5.18 -5.79 -2.78
N ILE A 46 4.88 -4.49 -2.78
CA ILE A 46 4.18 -3.83 -3.87
C ILE A 46 5.17 -3.51 -5.00
N ARG A 47 4.85 -3.95 -6.22
CA ARG A 47 5.54 -3.57 -7.45
C ARG A 47 4.60 -2.74 -8.30
N VAL A 48 4.91 -1.46 -8.47
CA VAL A 48 4.09 -0.54 -9.26
C VAL A 48 4.34 -0.77 -10.75
N GLU A 49 3.27 -0.98 -11.50
CA GLU A 49 3.30 -1.11 -12.96
C GLU A 49 2.97 0.25 -13.62
N SER A 50 2.01 1.00 -13.06
CA SER A 50 1.67 2.34 -13.53
C SER A 50 1.07 3.19 -12.41
N PHE A 51 1.81 4.18 -11.94
CA PHE A 51 1.37 5.11 -10.90
C PHE A 51 0.10 5.86 -11.29
N PHE A 52 0.07 6.47 -12.48
CA PHE A 52 -1.06 7.28 -12.93
C PHE A 52 -2.36 6.47 -13.03
N LYS A 53 -2.26 5.20 -13.41
CA LYS A 53 -3.42 4.30 -13.54
C LYS A 53 -3.73 3.53 -12.24
N GLY A 54 -2.91 3.70 -11.20
CA GLY A 54 -3.02 2.91 -9.96
C GLY A 54 -2.82 1.41 -10.18
N LEU A 55 -1.99 1.00 -11.14
CA LEU A 55 -1.74 -0.41 -11.44
C LEU A 55 -0.50 -0.92 -10.72
N TRP A 56 -0.63 -2.08 -10.10
CA TRP A 56 0.43 -2.70 -9.32
C TRP A 56 0.26 -4.23 -9.27
N ARG A 57 1.28 -4.91 -8.76
CA ARG A 57 1.24 -6.34 -8.42
C ARG A 57 1.94 -6.58 -7.09
N HIS A 58 1.56 -7.62 -6.39
CA HIS A 58 2.33 -8.13 -5.26
C HIS A 58 3.54 -8.94 -5.77
N VAL A 59 4.61 -9.03 -4.99
CA VAL A 59 5.80 -9.81 -5.32
C VAL A 59 5.49 -11.30 -5.52
N ASP A 60 4.50 -11.81 -4.78
CA ASP A 60 4.03 -13.20 -4.87
C ASP A 60 2.90 -13.40 -5.89
N ASP A 61 2.46 -12.34 -6.58
CA ASP A 61 1.44 -12.47 -7.62
C ASP A 61 2.02 -13.21 -8.85
N PRO A 62 1.23 -14.07 -9.52
CA PRO A 62 1.64 -14.63 -10.79
C PRO A 62 1.81 -13.51 -11.83
N PRO A 63 2.70 -13.67 -12.84
CA PRO A 63 3.06 -12.58 -13.76
C PRO A 63 1.90 -11.93 -14.55
N ARG A 64 0.75 -12.60 -14.66
CA ARG A 64 -0.42 -12.12 -15.38
C ARG A 64 -1.43 -11.37 -14.51
N LEU A 65 -1.26 -11.40 -13.19
CA LEU A 65 -2.16 -10.73 -12.26
C LEU A 65 -1.68 -9.30 -12.05
N VAL A 66 -2.50 -8.35 -12.48
CA VAL A 66 -2.34 -6.92 -12.23
C VAL A 66 -3.53 -6.46 -11.42
N ARG A 67 -3.25 -5.78 -10.31
CA ARG A 67 -4.22 -5.23 -9.37
C ARG A 67 -4.38 -3.73 -9.61
N SER A 68 -5.52 -3.21 -9.19
CA SER A 68 -5.81 -1.77 -9.21
C SER A 68 -5.91 -1.21 -7.80
N SER A 69 -5.47 0.03 -7.59
CA SER A 69 -5.69 0.74 -6.33
C SER A 69 -7.18 0.94 -6.08
N ALA A 70 -7.58 0.89 -4.80
CA ALA A 70 -8.95 1.19 -4.42
C ALA A 70 -9.35 2.60 -4.87
N ALA A 71 -10.57 2.73 -5.40
CA ALA A 71 -11.14 4.04 -5.67
C ALA A 71 -11.33 4.80 -4.35
N ARG A 72 -11.13 6.12 -4.38
CA ARG A 72 -11.44 6.98 -3.24
C ARG A 72 -12.92 6.78 -2.90
N PRO A 73 -13.28 6.40 -1.66
CA PRO A 73 -14.68 6.34 -1.25
C PRO A 73 -15.31 7.72 -1.46
N SER A 74 -16.42 7.76 -2.19
CA SER A 74 -17.25 8.95 -2.42
C SER A 74 -18.12 9.27 -1.21
#